data_AF-A0A561WIA2-F1
#
_entry.id   AF-A0A561WIA2-F1
#
_cell.length_a   1.000
_cell.length_b   1.000
_cell.length_c   1.000
_cell.angle_alpha   90.00
_cell.angle_beta   90.00
_cell.angle_gamma   90.00
#
_symmetry.space_group_name_H-M   'P 1'
#
loop_
_entity.id
_entity.type
_entity.pdbx_description
1 polymer ?
#
loop_
_entity_poly.entity_id
_entity_poly.type
_entity_poly.pdbx_seq_one_letter_code
_entity_poly.pdbx_strand_id
1 'polypeptide(L)'
;MTNQEESPVAGEDSRAREVAAENLLTAVARYTADDGPVDLLGPVDDLLAAVAGAASEEAVVAVLDAVSAIPQRFWSHAFVGDRPDIARTMAAGLIGGLRTALYAVVRPFDRQRDLLAAEQAVTELEQAEAQAREQLEAAVQRGDIAAVMSLRADAEITIPDQLATARAKLMGLQAEAAEVRLEQAEQDFGRSVDRAGKAKAAVEAALAEVHRLTAAAAEAEQAARDAIGVRDALRADASRRRAQLQEHQAHHARQRQDRIRQLAGLTPTA
;
A
#
# COMPACT_ATOMS: atom_id res chain seq x y z
N MET A 1 46.97 -25.87 12.37
CA MET A 1 45.67 -26.50 12.68
C MET A 1 45.03 -25.74 13.82
N THR A 2 44.35 -24.66 13.49
CA THR A 2 43.55 -23.85 14.41
C THR A 2 42.10 -24.07 14.00
N ASN A 3 41.34 -24.73 14.88
CA ASN A 3 39.89 -24.84 14.74
C ASN A 3 39.33 -23.42 14.75
N GLN A 4 38.77 -22.99 13.61
CA GLN A 4 37.84 -21.87 13.60
C GLN A 4 36.59 -22.36 14.33
N GLU A 5 36.47 -21.98 15.60
CA GLU A 5 35.18 -21.96 16.28
C GLU A 5 34.32 -20.91 15.56
N GLU A 6 33.50 -21.36 14.60
CA GLU A 6 32.31 -20.61 14.19
C GLU A 6 31.58 -20.24 15.48
N SER A 7 31.47 -18.94 15.76
CA SER A 7 30.82 -18.45 16.98
C SER A 7 29.36 -18.97 16.99
N PRO A 8 29.01 -19.92 17.88
CA PRO A 8 27.72 -20.62 17.82
C PRO A 8 26.53 -19.71 18.12
N VAL A 9 26.78 -18.53 18.68
CA VAL A 9 25.78 -17.56 19.12
C VAL A 9 25.02 -16.93 17.94
N ALA A 10 25.68 -16.68 16.81
CA ALA A 10 25.05 -16.00 15.67
C ALA A 10 24.03 -16.90 14.93
N GLY A 11 24.28 -18.21 14.87
CA GLY A 11 23.37 -19.17 14.25
C GLY A 11 22.14 -19.47 15.09
N GLU A 12 22.28 -19.45 16.42
CA GLU A 12 21.17 -19.65 17.35
C GLU A 12 20.17 -18.48 17.32
N ASP A 13 20.68 -17.24 17.28
CA ASP A 13 19.84 -16.03 17.24
C ASP A 13 19.08 -15.88 15.90
N SER A 14 19.67 -16.29 14.78
CA SER A 14 19.00 -16.28 13.48
C SER A 14 17.88 -17.33 13.42
N ARG A 15 18.17 -18.54 13.91
CA ARG A 15 17.19 -19.64 13.97
C ARG A 15 16.04 -19.33 14.91
N ALA A 16 16.29 -18.67 16.04
CA ALA A 16 15.24 -18.23 16.96
C ALA A 16 14.27 -17.24 16.29
N ARG A 17 14.78 -16.30 15.50
CA ARG A 17 13.97 -15.33 14.74
C ARG A 17 13.13 -16.00 13.63
N GLU A 18 13.70 -16.93 12.89
CA GLU A 18 12.98 -17.69 11.87
C GLU A 18 11.84 -18.51 12.48
N VAL A 19 12.12 -19.22 13.59
CA VAL A 19 11.12 -20.01 14.31
C VAL A 19 10.01 -19.11 14.86
N ALA A 20 10.33 -17.96 15.44
CA ALA A 20 9.32 -17.03 15.94
C ALA A 20 8.44 -16.45 14.81
N ALA A 21 9.04 -16.13 13.66
CA ALA A 21 8.29 -15.65 12.50
C ALA A 21 7.37 -16.75 11.90
N GLU A 22 7.83 -17.99 11.85
CA GLU A 22 7.03 -19.14 11.38
C GLU A 22 5.88 -19.46 12.34
N ASN A 23 6.12 -19.36 13.66
CA ASN A 23 5.09 -19.51 14.68
C ASN A 23 3.99 -18.44 14.55
N LEU A 24 4.37 -17.18 14.31
CA LEU A 24 3.41 -16.10 14.09
C LEU A 24 2.59 -16.31 12.81
N LEU A 25 3.23 -16.70 11.70
CA LEU A 25 2.52 -17.03 10.44
C LEU A 25 1.53 -18.17 10.64
N THR A 26 1.93 -19.20 11.40
CA THR A 26 1.07 -20.35 11.71
C THR A 26 -0.11 -19.93 12.57
N ALA A 27 0.09 -19.08 13.59
CA ALA A 27 -0.98 -18.56 14.43
C ALA A 27 -2.00 -17.74 13.62
N VAL A 28 -1.53 -16.89 12.72
CA VAL A 28 -2.38 -16.12 11.81
C VAL A 28 -3.15 -17.00 10.82
N ALA A 29 -2.50 -18.02 10.26
CA ALA A 29 -3.16 -18.98 9.39
C ALA A 29 -4.29 -19.73 10.12
N ARG A 30 -4.07 -20.13 11.39
CA ARG A 30 -5.10 -20.76 12.22
C ARG A 30 -6.24 -19.79 12.57
N TYR A 31 -5.91 -18.55 12.93
CA TYR A 31 -6.90 -17.50 13.22
C TYR A 31 -7.89 -17.31 12.05
N THR A 32 -7.37 -17.35 10.83
CA THR A 32 -8.16 -17.11 9.62
C THR A 32 -8.85 -18.36 9.05
N ALA A 33 -8.43 -19.55 9.45
CA ALA A 33 -9.01 -20.83 9.02
C ALA A 33 -10.13 -21.33 9.95
N ASP A 34 -9.96 -21.17 11.27
CA ASP A 34 -10.82 -21.82 12.27
C ASP A 34 -11.93 -20.90 12.84
N ASP A 35 -12.13 -19.70 12.27
CA ASP A 35 -13.13 -18.69 12.69
C ASP A 35 -13.15 -18.43 14.22
N GLY A 36 -12.01 -18.61 14.89
CA GLY A 36 -11.90 -18.65 16.34
C GLY A 36 -10.94 -17.60 16.91
N PRO A 37 -11.07 -17.25 18.20
CA PRO A 37 -10.12 -16.39 18.88
C PRO A 37 -8.81 -17.16 19.12
N VAL A 38 -7.96 -17.22 18.10
CA VAL A 38 -6.57 -17.62 18.26
C VAL A 38 -5.83 -16.44 18.88
N ASP A 39 -5.11 -16.70 19.97
CA ASP A 39 -4.25 -15.69 20.57
C ASP A 39 -3.07 -15.39 19.64
N LEU A 40 -3.03 -14.15 19.15
CA LEU A 40 -1.94 -13.64 18.33
C LEU A 40 -0.89 -12.90 19.16
N LEU A 41 -1.15 -12.59 20.43
CA LEU A 41 -0.24 -11.80 21.27
C LEU A 41 0.99 -12.61 21.67
N GLY A 42 0.82 -13.87 22.09
CA GLY A 42 1.96 -14.75 22.43
C GLY A 42 3.00 -14.87 21.31
N PRO A 43 2.61 -15.25 20.07
CA PRO A 43 3.54 -15.30 18.94
C PRO A 43 4.15 -13.95 18.54
N VAL A 44 3.45 -12.84 18.79
CA VAL A 44 4.02 -11.49 18.60
C VAL A 44 5.07 -11.21 19.66
N ASP A 45 4.82 -11.51 20.92
CA ASP A 45 5.78 -11.31 22.02
C ASP A 45 7.03 -12.16 21.82
N ASP A 46 6.88 -13.42 21.40
CA ASP A 46 7.99 -14.31 21.06
C ASP A 46 8.84 -13.74 19.91
N LEU A 47 8.19 -13.17 18.89
CA LEU A 47 8.89 -12.51 17.79
C LEU A 47 9.60 -11.24 18.27
N LEU A 48 8.94 -10.38 19.06
CA LEU A 48 9.53 -9.15 19.60
C LEU A 48 10.74 -9.45 20.48
N ALA A 49 10.69 -10.52 21.28
CA ALA A 49 11.81 -11.00 22.07
C ALA A 49 12.96 -11.50 21.19
N ALA A 50 12.66 -12.29 20.15
CA ALA A 50 13.67 -12.82 19.23
C ALA A 50 14.34 -11.74 18.37
N VAL A 51 13.66 -10.64 18.08
CA VAL A 51 14.15 -9.55 17.21
C VAL A 51 14.62 -8.32 18.00
N ALA A 52 14.59 -8.39 19.34
CA ALA A 52 14.98 -7.31 20.23
C ALA A 52 16.41 -6.84 19.96
N GLY A 53 16.56 -5.60 19.49
CA GLY A 53 17.85 -5.02 19.13
C GLY A 53 18.45 -5.51 17.80
N ALA A 54 17.75 -6.41 17.09
CA ALA A 54 18.18 -7.00 15.81
C ALA A 54 17.35 -6.54 14.60
N ALA A 55 16.18 -5.92 14.81
CA ALA A 55 15.34 -5.37 13.75
C ALA A 55 15.19 -3.85 13.87
N SER A 56 14.98 -3.18 12.72
CA SER A 56 14.67 -1.76 12.73
C SER A 56 13.27 -1.52 13.32
N GLU A 57 13.11 -0.41 14.04
CA GLU A 57 11.83 0.00 14.62
C GLU A 57 10.73 0.06 13.56
N GLU A 58 11.05 0.54 12.35
CA GLU A 58 10.13 0.59 11.22
C GLU A 58 9.66 -0.80 10.76
N ALA A 59 10.55 -1.79 10.73
CA ALA A 59 10.19 -3.16 10.35
C ALA A 59 9.33 -3.84 11.43
N VAL A 60 9.63 -3.59 12.71
CA VAL A 60 8.81 -4.06 13.83
C VAL A 60 7.42 -3.43 13.80
N VAL A 61 7.33 -2.12 13.58
CA VAL A 61 6.04 -1.41 13.42
C VAL A 61 5.24 -1.97 12.24
N ALA A 62 5.89 -2.24 11.09
CA ALA A 62 5.22 -2.84 9.94
C ALA A 62 4.61 -4.21 10.24
N VAL A 63 5.29 -5.05 11.04
CA VAL A 63 4.74 -6.35 11.49
C VAL A 63 3.56 -6.13 12.44
N LEU A 64 3.68 -5.23 13.42
CA LEU A 64 2.59 -4.94 14.37
C LEU A 64 1.35 -4.36 13.67
N ASP A 65 1.54 -3.45 12.70
CA ASP A 65 0.47 -2.91 11.87
C ASP A 65 -0.19 -4.01 11.02
N ALA A 66 0.61 -4.91 10.45
CA ALA A 66 0.09 -6.03 9.67
C ALA A 66 -0.73 -6.99 10.55
N VAL A 67 -0.25 -7.35 11.74
CA VAL A 67 -0.95 -8.26 12.66
C VAL A 67 -2.22 -7.62 13.22
N SER A 68 -2.17 -6.36 13.66
CA SER A 68 -3.31 -5.66 14.26
C SER A 68 -4.45 -5.40 13.26
N ALA A 69 -4.14 -5.30 11.96
CA ALA A 69 -5.13 -5.15 10.91
C ALA A 69 -5.94 -6.44 10.63
N ILE A 70 -5.44 -7.62 11.05
CA ILE A 70 -6.04 -8.92 10.73
C ILE A 70 -7.41 -9.08 11.42
N PRO A 71 -7.55 -8.92 12.75
CA PRO A 71 -8.85 -8.99 13.40
C PRO A 71 -9.85 -7.98 12.83
N GLN A 72 -9.47 -6.71 12.69
CA GLN A 72 -10.42 -5.68 12.22
C GLN A 72 -10.97 -5.99 10.82
N ARG A 73 -10.10 -6.38 9.88
CA ARG A 73 -10.50 -6.64 8.49
C ARG A 73 -11.20 -7.99 8.31
N PHE A 74 -10.81 -9.00 9.08
CA PHE A 74 -11.47 -10.30 9.04
C PHE A 74 -12.90 -10.20 9.57
N TRP A 75 -13.09 -9.59 10.75
CA TRP A 75 -14.40 -9.45 11.36
C TRP A 75 -15.34 -8.52 10.58
N SER A 76 -14.81 -7.45 9.96
CA SER A 76 -15.62 -6.56 9.11
C SER A 76 -16.20 -7.25 7.88
N HIS A 77 -15.64 -8.38 7.43
CA HIS A 77 -16.10 -9.10 6.23
C HIS A 77 -16.79 -10.43 6.55
N ALA A 78 -16.32 -11.16 7.56
CA ALA A 78 -16.94 -12.41 8.00
C ALA A 78 -18.33 -12.18 8.61
N PHE A 79 -18.51 -11.12 9.40
CA PHE A 79 -19.77 -10.90 10.15
C PHE A 79 -20.73 -9.88 9.54
N VAL A 80 -20.22 -8.84 8.85
CA VAL A 80 -21.08 -7.77 8.30
C VAL A 80 -21.64 -8.13 6.91
N GLY A 81 -21.00 -9.07 6.20
CA GLY A 81 -21.34 -9.38 4.81
C GLY A 81 -21.94 -10.75 4.55
N ASP A 82 -21.91 -11.69 5.51
CA ASP A 82 -22.28 -13.12 5.33
C ASP A 82 -21.58 -13.77 4.12
N ARG A 83 -20.30 -13.41 3.90
CA ARG A 83 -19.48 -13.83 2.75
C ARG A 83 -18.12 -14.36 3.21
N PRO A 84 -18.07 -15.59 3.77
CA PRO A 84 -16.84 -16.19 4.28
C PRO A 84 -15.76 -16.33 3.21
N ASP A 85 -16.14 -16.50 1.94
CA ASP A 85 -15.21 -16.64 0.81
C ASP A 85 -14.40 -15.35 0.56
N ILE A 86 -15.03 -14.20 0.76
CA ILE A 86 -14.37 -12.88 0.62
C ILE A 86 -13.44 -12.64 1.80
N ALA A 87 -13.87 -13.00 3.02
CA ALA A 87 -13.04 -12.91 4.22
C ALA A 87 -11.76 -13.76 4.09
N ARG A 88 -11.87 -15.00 3.56
CA ARG A 88 -10.71 -15.87 3.29
C ARG A 88 -9.78 -15.30 2.22
N THR A 89 -10.33 -14.73 1.15
CA THR A 89 -9.51 -14.11 0.08
C THR A 89 -8.73 -12.89 0.60
N MET A 90 -9.38 -12.05 1.41
CA MET A 90 -8.74 -10.92 2.07
C MET A 90 -7.68 -11.37 3.10
N ALA A 91 -7.98 -12.42 3.86
CA ALA A 91 -7.05 -13.02 4.81
C ALA A 91 -5.77 -13.52 4.12
N ALA A 92 -5.87 -14.16 2.96
CA ALA A 92 -4.72 -14.56 2.17
C ALA A 92 -3.84 -13.36 1.77
N GLY A 93 -4.44 -12.24 1.39
CA GLY A 93 -3.72 -10.99 1.10
C GLY A 93 -3.02 -10.40 2.33
N LEU A 94 -3.65 -10.49 3.51
CA LEU A 94 -3.06 -10.04 4.78
C LEU A 94 -1.90 -10.93 5.23
N ILE A 95 -2.03 -12.24 5.06
CA ILE A 95 -0.93 -13.21 5.29
C ILE A 95 0.25 -12.90 4.37
N GLY A 96 -0.02 -12.57 3.10
CA GLY A 96 1.02 -12.11 2.16
C GLY A 96 1.75 -10.87 2.66
N GLY A 97 1.01 -9.83 3.09
CA GLY A 97 1.59 -8.61 3.63
C GLY A 97 2.39 -8.83 4.93
N LEU A 98 1.89 -9.69 5.83
CA LEU A 98 2.58 -10.08 7.04
C LEU A 98 3.88 -10.84 6.73
N ARG A 99 3.86 -11.75 5.75
CA ARG A 99 5.04 -12.48 5.32
C ARG A 99 6.13 -11.54 4.81
N THR A 100 5.76 -10.52 4.04
CA THR A 100 6.67 -9.47 3.59
C THR A 100 7.25 -8.68 4.76
N ALA A 101 6.41 -8.27 5.72
CA ALA A 101 6.87 -7.54 6.90
C ALA A 101 7.82 -8.39 7.77
N LEU A 102 7.52 -9.68 7.97
CA LEU A 102 8.37 -10.60 8.71
C LEU A 102 9.71 -10.84 8.00
N TYR A 103 9.71 -10.91 6.68
CA TYR A 103 10.94 -11.03 5.90
C TYR A 103 11.87 -9.82 6.10
N ALA A 104 11.31 -8.62 6.26
CA ALA A 104 12.05 -7.40 6.56
C ALA A 104 12.61 -7.36 8.00
N VAL A 105 12.02 -8.10 8.94
CA VAL A 105 12.47 -8.18 10.33
C VAL A 105 13.55 -9.26 10.52
N VAL A 106 13.48 -10.36 9.78
CA VAL A 106 14.36 -11.53 9.99
C VAL A 106 15.67 -11.45 9.19
N ARG A 107 15.67 -10.93 7.96
CA ARG A 107 16.84 -11.03 7.04
C ARG A 107 17.85 -9.88 7.00
N PRO A 108 17.52 -8.59 7.17
CA PRO A 108 18.45 -7.51 6.78
C PRO A 108 19.69 -7.36 7.68
N PHE A 109 19.56 -7.58 8.99
CA PHE A 109 20.65 -7.32 9.94
C PHE A 109 21.74 -8.39 9.92
N ASP A 110 21.38 -9.66 9.67
CA ASP A 110 22.35 -10.75 9.57
C ASP A 110 23.20 -10.60 8.31
N ARG A 111 22.57 -10.27 7.18
CA ARG A 111 23.26 -10.16 5.89
C ARG A 111 24.17 -8.95 5.81
N GLN A 112 23.80 -7.82 6.39
CA GLN A 112 24.67 -6.64 6.41
C GLN A 112 25.89 -6.86 7.30
N ARG A 113 25.72 -7.56 8.43
CA ARG A 113 26.83 -7.96 9.31
C ARG A 113 27.74 -8.99 8.63
N ASP A 114 27.18 -10.00 7.98
CA ASP A 114 27.93 -11.03 7.25
C ASP A 114 28.68 -10.45 6.06
N LEU A 115 28.07 -9.49 5.35
CA LEU A 115 28.72 -8.77 4.26
C LEU A 115 29.90 -7.94 4.77
N LEU A 116 29.72 -7.18 5.85
CA LEU A 116 30.81 -6.43 6.48
C LEU A 116 31.92 -7.35 6.99
N ALA A 117 31.59 -8.48 7.60
CA ALA A 117 32.55 -9.47 8.06
C ALA A 117 33.32 -10.10 6.88
N ALA A 118 32.64 -10.38 5.76
CA ALA A 118 33.27 -10.89 4.54
C ALA A 118 34.18 -9.85 3.88
N GLU A 119 33.76 -8.58 3.81
CA GLU A 119 34.58 -7.46 3.32
C GLU A 119 35.85 -7.28 4.17
N GLN A 120 35.70 -7.35 5.49
CA GLN A 120 36.82 -7.27 6.42
C GLN A 120 37.77 -8.46 6.25
N ALA A 121 37.25 -9.69 6.13
CA ALA A 121 38.08 -10.88 5.91
C ALA A 121 38.88 -10.81 4.59
N VAL A 122 38.28 -10.29 3.51
CA VAL A 122 39.00 -10.05 2.24
C VAL A 122 40.10 -9.02 2.45
N THR A 123 39.81 -7.92 3.14
CA THR A 123 40.79 -6.85 3.42
C THR A 123 41.97 -7.37 4.24
N GLU A 124 41.70 -8.17 5.27
CA GLU A 124 42.74 -8.79 6.12
C GLU A 124 43.61 -9.77 5.33
N LEU A 125 43.02 -10.57 4.43
CA LEU A 125 43.75 -11.49 3.56
C LEU A 125 44.58 -10.77 2.48
N GLU A 126 44.08 -9.65 1.93
CA GLU A 126 44.85 -8.81 0.99
C GLU A 126 46.07 -8.18 1.68
N GLN A 127 45.91 -7.73 2.93
CA GLN A 127 47.03 -7.24 3.74
C GLN A 127 48.03 -8.36 4.05
N ALA A 128 47.55 -9.55 4.40
CA ALA A 128 48.39 -10.72 4.65
C ALA A 128 49.16 -11.13 3.38
N GLU A 129 48.53 -11.09 2.20
CA GLU A 129 49.18 -11.37 0.92
C GLU A 129 50.30 -10.36 0.64
N ALA A 130 50.02 -9.06 0.81
CA ALA A 130 51.01 -8.01 0.61
C ALA A 130 52.21 -8.18 1.56
N GLN A 131 51.96 -8.44 2.84
CA GLN A 131 53.01 -8.68 3.84
C GLN A 131 53.82 -9.94 3.53
N ALA A 132 53.16 -11.05 3.16
CA ALA A 132 53.84 -12.29 2.82
C ALA A 132 54.73 -12.14 1.58
N ARG A 133 54.27 -11.40 0.56
CA ARG A 133 55.08 -11.08 -0.62
C ARG A 133 56.27 -10.19 -0.30
N GLU A 134 56.08 -9.16 0.52
CA GLU A 134 57.16 -8.28 0.97
C GLU A 134 58.23 -9.05 1.77
N GLN A 135 57.81 -9.91 2.70
CA GLN A 135 58.72 -10.75 3.48
C GLN A 135 59.47 -11.75 2.60
N LEU A 136 58.80 -12.34 1.62
CA LEU A 136 59.42 -13.24 0.64
C LEU A 136 60.46 -12.50 -0.20
N GLU A 137 60.13 -11.30 -0.70
CA GLU A 137 61.06 -10.47 -1.47
C GLU A 137 62.29 -10.07 -0.64
N ALA A 138 62.08 -9.65 0.62
CA ALA A 138 63.17 -9.33 1.54
C ALA A 138 64.05 -10.54 1.87
N ALA A 139 63.47 -11.75 1.98
CA ALA A 139 64.23 -12.99 2.15
C ALA A 139 65.07 -13.32 0.91
N VAL A 140 64.52 -13.14 -0.29
CA VAL A 140 65.23 -13.31 -1.56
C VAL A 140 66.40 -12.32 -1.66
N GLN A 141 66.18 -11.03 -1.35
CA GLN A 141 67.22 -10.00 -1.40
C GLN A 141 68.37 -10.27 -0.41
N ARG A 142 68.06 -10.85 0.76
CA ARG A 142 69.06 -11.24 1.77
C ARG A 142 69.76 -12.58 1.46
N GLY A 143 69.30 -13.32 0.45
CA GLY A 143 69.81 -14.66 0.13
C GLY A 143 69.48 -15.71 1.20
N ASP A 144 68.47 -15.47 2.04
CA ASP A 144 68.06 -16.41 3.09
C ASP A 144 67.17 -17.51 2.51
N ILE A 145 67.80 -18.56 1.99
CA ILE A 145 67.10 -19.67 1.33
C ILE A 145 66.13 -20.39 2.30
N ALA A 146 66.45 -20.46 3.59
CA ALA A 146 65.58 -21.12 4.57
C ALA A 146 64.28 -20.34 4.75
N ALA A 147 64.36 -19.01 4.90
CA ALA A 147 63.20 -18.14 4.97
C ALA A 147 62.38 -18.14 3.67
N VAL A 148 63.05 -18.13 2.50
CA VAL A 148 62.36 -18.23 1.20
C VAL A 148 61.55 -19.52 1.13
N MET A 149 62.14 -20.67 1.47
CA MET A 149 61.45 -21.95 1.39
C MET A 149 60.26 -22.07 2.36
N SER A 150 60.34 -21.45 3.55
CA SER A 150 59.20 -21.49 4.49
C SER A 150 58.08 -20.53 4.09
N LEU A 151 58.40 -19.32 3.60
CA LEU A 151 57.40 -18.29 3.25
C LEU A 151 56.70 -18.56 1.92
N ARG A 152 57.35 -19.27 1.00
CA ARG A 152 56.86 -19.46 -0.38
C ARG A 152 55.55 -20.22 -0.45
N ALA A 153 55.36 -21.25 0.38
CA ALA A 153 54.11 -22.01 0.41
C ALA A 153 52.91 -21.14 0.81
N ASP A 154 53.09 -20.27 1.80
CA ASP A 154 52.02 -19.39 2.26
C ASP A 154 51.75 -18.25 1.27
N ALA A 155 52.80 -17.64 0.71
CA ALA A 155 52.67 -16.52 -0.22
C ALA A 155 52.15 -16.92 -1.62
N GLU A 156 52.48 -18.11 -2.11
CA GLU A 156 52.12 -18.54 -3.48
C GLU A 156 50.85 -19.39 -3.53
N ILE A 157 50.46 -20.04 -2.43
CA ILE A 157 49.37 -21.04 -2.43
C ILE A 157 48.34 -20.74 -1.34
N THR A 158 48.73 -20.80 -0.07
CA THR A 158 47.77 -20.75 1.04
C THR A 158 46.95 -19.46 1.06
N ILE A 159 47.62 -18.30 1.01
CA ILE A 159 46.95 -16.99 1.10
C ILE A 159 46.14 -16.70 -0.17
N PRO A 160 46.67 -16.91 -1.40
CA PRO A 160 45.88 -16.75 -2.62
C PRO A 160 44.61 -17.61 -2.68
N ASP A 161 44.66 -18.88 -2.25
CA ASP A 161 43.49 -19.77 -2.23
C ASP A 161 42.44 -19.31 -1.21
N GLN A 162 42.88 -18.88 -0.02
CA GLN A 162 42.00 -18.30 0.99
C GLN A 162 41.35 -17.01 0.50
N LEU A 163 42.11 -16.15 -0.16
CA LEU A 163 41.63 -14.90 -0.75
C LEU A 163 40.61 -15.15 -1.87
N ALA A 164 40.86 -16.13 -2.74
CA ALA A 164 39.91 -16.53 -3.78
C ALA A 164 38.58 -17.01 -3.17
N THR A 165 38.66 -17.83 -2.12
CA THR A 165 37.48 -18.33 -1.39
C THR A 165 36.71 -17.21 -0.70
N ALA A 166 37.41 -16.29 -0.02
CA ALA A 166 36.81 -15.16 0.66
C ALA A 166 36.13 -14.19 -0.34
N ARG A 167 36.76 -13.92 -1.49
CA ARG A 167 36.17 -13.10 -2.56
C ARG A 167 34.93 -13.76 -3.16
N ALA A 168 34.95 -15.07 -3.39
CA ALA A 168 33.78 -15.79 -3.88
C ALA A 168 32.60 -15.71 -2.88
N LYS A 169 32.88 -15.85 -1.58
CA LYS A 169 31.88 -15.67 -0.52
C LYS A 169 31.32 -14.25 -0.51
N LEU A 170 32.17 -13.23 -0.59
CA LEU A 170 31.76 -11.83 -0.64
C LEU A 170 30.86 -11.56 -1.86
N MET A 171 31.24 -12.04 -3.05
CA MET A 171 30.43 -11.90 -4.27
C MET A 171 29.06 -12.57 -4.14
N GLY A 172 29.00 -13.77 -3.52
CA GLY A 172 27.74 -14.46 -3.25
C GLY A 172 26.82 -13.64 -2.35
N LEU A 173 27.35 -13.13 -1.23
CA LEU A 173 26.61 -12.28 -0.31
C LEU A 173 26.14 -10.97 -0.96
N GLN A 174 26.97 -10.36 -1.81
CA GLN A 174 26.61 -9.16 -2.57
C GLN A 174 25.50 -9.44 -3.59
N ALA A 175 25.54 -10.58 -4.28
CA ALA A 175 24.50 -10.99 -5.21
C ALA A 175 23.16 -11.23 -4.50
N GLU A 176 23.17 -11.95 -3.38
CA GLU A 176 21.96 -12.16 -2.56
C GLU A 176 21.40 -10.85 -2.00
N ALA A 177 22.26 -9.93 -1.57
CA ALA A 177 21.83 -8.60 -1.11
C ALA A 177 21.20 -7.78 -2.24
N ALA A 178 21.73 -7.89 -3.47
CA ALA A 178 21.15 -7.24 -4.64
C ALA A 178 19.79 -7.84 -5.02
N GLU A 179 19.64 -9.16 -4.94
CA GLU A 179 18.38 -9.85 -5.21
C GLU A 179 17.27 -9.43 -4.24
N VAL A 180 17.57 -9.34 -2.93
CA VAL A 180 16.59 -8.84 -1.96
C VAL A 180 16.18 -7.39 -2.23
N ARG A 181 17.13 -6.52 -2.60
CA ARG A 181 16.80 -5.14 -2.97
C ARG A 181 15.91 -5.09 -4.22
N LEU A 182 16.14 -5.98 -5.18
CA LEU A 182 15.31 -6.12 -6.37
C LEU A 182 13.89 -6.56 -6.00
N GLU A 183 13.74 -7.62 -5.21
CA GLU A 183 12.45 -8.11 -4.72
C GLU A 183 11.67 -7.01 -3.97
N GLN A 184 12.35 -6.25 -3.11
CA GLN A 184 11.74 -5.12 -2.39
C GLN A 184 11.28 -4.02 -3.35
N ALA A 185 12.12 -3.65 -4.32
CA ALA A 185 11.79 -2.64 -5.32
C ALA A 185 10.60 -3.06 -6.20
N GLU A 186 10.51 -4.34 -6.58
CA GLU A 186 9.38 -4.89 -7.32
C GLU A 186 8.08 -4.84 -6.50
N GLN A 187 8.15 -5.18 -5.21
CA GLN A 187 7.00 -5.08 -4.30
C GLN A 187 6.55 -3.64 -4.07
N ASP A 188 7.49 -2.71 -3.90
CA ASP A 188 7.19 -1.27 -3.81
C ASP A 188 6.55 -0.73 -5.08
N PHE A 189 7.07 -1.15 -6.23
CA PHE A 189 6.51 -0.81 -7.54
C PHE A 189 5.08 -1.35 -7.68
N GLY A 190 4.84 -2.62 -7.34
CA GLY A 190 3.51 -3.22 -7.34
C GLY A 190 2.52 -2.46 -6.46
N ARG A 191 2.92 -2.09 -5.23
CA ARG A 191 2.11 -1.26 -4.33
C ARG A 191 1.80 0.12 -4.91
N SER A 192 2.77 0.73 -5.59
CA SER A 192 2.59 2.03 -6.26
C SER A 192 1.57 1.95 -7.40
N VAL A 193 1.66 0.90 -8.23
CA VAL A 193 0.71 0.63 -9.32
C VAL A 193 -0.71 0.43 -8.77
N ASP A 194 -0.85 -0.36 -7.70
CA ASP A 194 -2.15 -0.58 -7.04
C ASP A 194 -2.76 0.71 -6.49
N ARG A 195 -1.94 1.59 -5.87
CA ARG A 195 -2.39 2.90 -5.40
C ARG A 195 -2.82 3.80 -6.56
N ALA A 196 -2.05 3.82 -7.65
CA ALA A 196 -2.39 4.57 -8.84
C ALA A 196 -3.70 4.07 -9.48
N GLY A 197 -3.91 2.74 -9.52
CA GLY A 197 -5.15 2.12 -9.98
C GLY A 197 -6.37 2.53 -9.13
N LYS A 198 -6.24 2.51 -7.81
CA LYS A 198 -7.29 2.97 -6.87
C LYS A 198 -7.58 4.47 -7.04
N ALA A 199 -6.55 5.29 -7.20
CA ALA A 199 -6.71 6.72 -7.44
C ALA A 199 -7.46 7.00 -8.75
N LYS A 200 -7.11 6.27 -9.83
CA LYS A 200 -7.82 6.35 -11.12
C LYS A 200 -9.30 6.00 -10.97
N ALA A 201 -9.62 4.89 -10.31
CA ALA A 201 -11.01 4.47 -10.08
C ALA A 201 -11.80 5.51 -9.26
N ALA A 202 -11.18 6.13 -8.27
CA ALA A 202 -11.81 7.20 -7.48
C ALA A 202 -12.11 8.44 -8.34
N VAL A 203 -11.20 8.82 -9.24
CA VAL A 203 -11.40 9.93 -10.19
C VAL A 203 -12.54 9.62 -11.16
N GLU A 204 -12.60 8.40 -11.71
CA GLU A 204 -13.70 7.97 -12.58
C GLU A 204 -15.05 8.00 -11.87
N ALA A 205 -15.11 7.58 -10.61
CA ALA A 205 -16.33 7.66 -9.80
C ALA A 205 -16.75 9.13 -9.54
N ALA A 206 -15.80 10.02 -9.25
CA ALA A 206 -16.09 11.44 -9.07
C ALA A 206 -16.62 12.09 -10.37
N LEU A 207 -16.04 11.74 -11.52
CA LEU A 207 -16.52 12.17 -12.84
C LEU A 207 -17.95 11.70 -13.13
N ALA A 208 -18.27 10.45 -12.80
CA ALA A 208 -19.62 9.92 -12.95
C ALA A 208 -20.64 10.71 -12.10
N GLU A 209 -20.27 11.08 -10.87
CA GLU A 209 -21.13 11.88 -9.99
C GLU A 209 -21.31 13.31 -10.52
N VAL A 210 -20.27 13.94 -11.07
CA VAL A 210 -20.40 15.25 -11.74
C VAL A 210 -21.36 15.16 -12.92
N HIS A 211 -21.29 14.12 -13.74
CA HIS A 211 -22.24 13.92 -14.84
C HIS A 211 -23.68 13.78 -14.34
N ARG A 212 -23.89 13.01 -13.26
CA ARG A 212 -25.21 12.84 -12.64
C ARG A 212 -25.78 14.17 -12.13
N LEU A 213 -24.97 14.96 -11.43
CA LEU A 213 -25.37 16.27 -10.92
C LEU A 213 -25.67 17.27 -12.06
N THR A 214 -24.88 17.22 -13.13
CA THR A 214 -25.10 18.07 -14.31
C THR A 214 -26.43 17.72 -15.00
N ALA A 215 -26.76 16.43 -15.12
CA ALA A 215 -28.04 15.99 -15.66
C ALA A 215 -29.22 16.46 -14.79
N ALA A 216 -29.12 16.32 -13.46
CA ALA A 216 -30.13 16.79 -12.53
C ALA A 216 -30.32 18.33 -12.59
N ALA A 217 -29.24 19.08 -12.78
CA ALA A 217 -29.31 20.53 -12.97
C ALA A 217 -30.04 20.91 -14.27
N ALA A 218 -29.79 20.18 -15.37
CA ALA A 218 -30.48 20.39 -16.64
C ALA A 218 -31.99 20.07 -16.53
N GLU A 219 -32.35 18.98 -15.83
CA GLU A 219 -33.75 18.64 -15.55
C GLU A 219 -34.43 19.73 -14.70
N ALA A 220 -33.75 20.24 -13.67
CA ALA A 220 -34.27 21.33 -12.84
C ALA A 220 -34.45 22.63 -13.64
N GLU A 221 -33.53 22.96 -14.54
CA GLU A 221 -33.66 24.11 -15.43
C GLU A 221 -34.86 23.96 -16.37
N GLN A 222 -35.05 22.78 -16.96
CA GLN A 222 -36.19 22.50 -17.82
C GLN A 222 -37.52 22.62 -17.05
N ALA A 223 -37.59 22.04 -15.84
CA ALA A 223 -38.77 22.17 -14.98
C ALA A 223 -39.08 23.64 -14.63
N ALA A 224 -38.04 24.46 -14.39
CA ALA A 224 -38.22 25.89 -14.13
C ALA A 224 -38.77 26.64 -15.35
N ARG A 225 -38.29 26.31 -16.57
CA ARG A 225 -38.83 26.87 -17.83
C ARG A 225 -40.28 26.49 -18.04
N ASP A 226 -40.62 25.22 -17.81
CA ASP A 226 -42.00 24.72 -17.95
C ASP A 226 -42.94 25.42 -16.95
N ALA A 227 -42.50 25.63 -15.70
CA ALA A 227 -43.26 26.35 -14.68
C ALA A 227 -43.54 27.82 -15.07
N ILE A 228 -42.57 28.49 -15.70
CA ILE A 228 -42.77 29.84 -16.25
C ILE A 228 -43.82 29.82 -17.35
N GLY A 229 -43.74 28.85 -18.27
CA GLY A 229 -44.73 28.68 -19.35
C GLY A 229 -46.15 28.49 -18.82
N VAL A 230 -46.33 27.64 -17.81
CA VAL A 230 -47.63 27.44 -17.13
C VAL A 230 -48.13 28.72 -16.49
N ARG A 231 -47.26 29.45 -15.79
CA ARG A 231 -47.62 30.73 -15.14
C ARG A 231 -48.11 31.76 -16.16
N ASP A 232 -47.43 31.87 -17.29
CA ASP A 232 -47.77 32.87 -18.30
C ASP A 232 -49.07 32.49 -19.04
N ALA A 233 -49.32 31.19 -19.25
CA ALA A 233 -50.60 30.68 -19.75
C ALA A 233 -51.76 31.01 -18.79
N LEU A 234 -51.57 30.80 -17.48
CA LEU A 234 -52.57 31.14 -16.46
C LEU A 234 -52.85 32.66 -16.41
N ARG A 235 -51.81 33.50 -16.56
CA ARG A 235 -51.97 34.96 -16.65
C ARG A 235 -52.74 35.39 -17.89
N ALA A 236 -52.44 34.79 -19.04
CA ALA A 236 -53.16 35.05 -20.29
C ALA A 236 -54.64 34.66 -20.17
N ASP A 237 -54.94 33.51 -19.56
CA ASP A 237 -56.33 33.08 -19.33
C ASP A 237 -57.08 34.03 -18.39
N ALA A 238 -56.46 34.42 -17.28
CA ALA A 238 -57.05 35.37 -16.34
C ALA A 238 -57.34 36.73 -16.99
N SER A 239 -56.44 37.23 -17.85
CA SER A 239 -56.64 38.46 -18.60
C SER A 239 -57.80 38.35 -19.60
N ARG A 240 -57.91 37.22 -20.33
CA ARG A 240 -59.04 36.97 -21.23
C ARG A 240 -60.37 36.94 -20.48
N ARG A 241 -60.43 36.26 -19.35
CA ARG A 241 -61.64 36.23 -18.50
C ARG A 241 -62.03 37.61 -17.98
N ARG A 242 -61.06 38.44 -17.57
CA ARG A 242 -61.32 39.83 -17.15
C ARG A 242 -61.88 40.67 -18.29
N ALA A 243 -61.32 40.55 -19.50
CA ALA A 243 -61.83 41.25 -20.68
C ALA A 243 -63.27 40.84 -21.00
N GLN A 244 -63.57 39.52 -20.98
CA GLN A 244 -64.94 39.01 -21.17
C GLN A 244 -65.91 39.54 -20.11
N LEU A 245 -65.51 39.58 -18.84
CA LEU A 245 -66.33 40.14 -17.76
C LEU A 245 -66.60 41.63 -17.95
N GLN A 246 -65.59 42.41 -18.36
CA GLN A 246 -65.76 43.83 -18.67
C GLN A 246 -66.70 44.05 -19.85
N GLU A 247 -66.61 43.23 -20.90
CA GLU A 247 -67.50 43.27 -22.05
C GLU A 247 -68.95 42.97 -21.65
N HIS A 248 -69.18 41.92 -20.85
CA HIS A 248 -70.50 41.62 -20.30
C HIS A 248 -71.05 42.76 -19.44
N GLN A 249 -70.23 43.36 -18.57
CA GLN A 249 -70.63 44.51 -17.76
C GLN A 249 -70.98 45.73 -18.61
N ALA A 250 -70.19 46.02 -19.65
CA ALA A 250 -70.46 47.11 -20.59
C ALA A 250 -71.76 46.86 -21.36
N HIS A 251 -72.01 45.62 -21.81
CA HIS A 251 -73.25 45.23 -22.47
C HIS A 251 -74.47 45.40 -21.54
N HIS A 252 -74.39 44.93 -20.30
CA HIS A 252 -75.45 45.13 -19.32
C HIS A 252 -75.66 46.59 -18.91
N ALA A 253 -74.61 47.41 -18.91
CA ALA A 253 -74.72 48.85 -18.68
C ALA A 253 -75.47 49.53 -19.84
N ARG A 254 -75.13 49.20 -21.10
CA ARG A 254 -75.85 49.68 -22.29
C ARG A 254 -77.31 49.26 -22.26
N GLN A 255 -77.61 47.98 -22.02
CA GLN A 255 -78.99 47.49 -21.90
C GLN A 255 -79.78 48.22 -20.81
N ARG A 256 -79.17 48.49 -19.64
CA ARG A 256 -79.83 49.26 -18.58
C ARG A 256 -80.08 50.70 -19.00
N GLN A 257 -79.11 51.34 -19.66
CA GLN A 257 -79.23 52.70 -20.16
C GLN A 257 -80.32 52.83 -21.24
N ASP A 258 -80.40 51.86 -22.17
CA ASP A 258 -81.45 51.80 -23.19
C ASP A 258 -82.83 51.57 -22.57
N ARG A 259 -82.92 50.69 -21.56
CA ARG A 259 -84.17 50.47 -20.82
C ARG A 259 -84.63 51.72 -20.06
N ILE A 260 -83.72 52.45 -19.43
CA ILE A 260 -84.02 53.73 -18.78
C ILE A 260 -84.50 54.77 -19.81
N ARG A 261 -83.86 54.85 -20.98
CA ARG A 261 -84.30 55.75 -22.06
C ARG A 261 -85.67 55.40 -22.61
N GLN A 262 -85.96 54.11 -22.83
CA GLN A 262 -87.28 53.65 -23.24
C GLN A 262 -88.36 54.04 -22.23
N LEU A 263 -88.09 53.88 -20.92
CA LEU A 263 -89.01 54.30 -19.86
C LEU A 263 -89.21 55.83 -19.82
N ALA A 264 -88.22 56.61 -20.28
CA ALA A 264 -88.30 58.06 -20.41
C ALA A 264 -88.88 58.55 -21.76
N GLY A 265 -89.31 57.64 -22.65
CA GLY A 265 -89.89 57.98 -23.96
C GLY A 265 -88.86 58.38 -25.03
N LEU A 266 -87.58 58.07 -24.84
CA LEU A 266 -86.49 58.35 -25.78
C LEU A 266 -86.11 57.09 -26.57
N THR A 267 -85.76 57.24 -27.85
CA THR A 267 -85.32 56.13 -28.70
C THR A 267 -83.97 55.54 -28.24
N PRO A 268 -83.75 54.22 -28.37
CA PRO A 268 -82.47 53.59 -28.04
C PRO A 268 -81.34 54.14 -28.91
N THR A 269 -80.11 54.19 -28.38
CA THR A 269 -78.93 54.50 -29.19
C THR A 269 -78.45 53.25 -29.90
N ALA A 270 -78.22 53.35 -31.21
CA ALA A 270 -77.55 52.33 -32.02
C ALA A 270 -76.06 52.17 -31.61
#